data_AF-A0A1H2EDB4-F1
#
_entry.id   AF-A0A1H2EDB4-F1
#
_cell.length_a   1.000
_cell.length_b   1.000
_cell.length_c   1.000
_cell.angle_alpha   90.00
_cell.angle_beta   90.00
_cell.angle_gamma   90.00
#
_symmetry.space_group_name_H-M   'P 1'
#
loop_
_entity.id
_entity.type
_entity.pdbx_description
1 polymer ?
#
loop_
_entity_poly.entity_id
_entity_poly.type
_entity_poly.pdbx_seq_one_letter_code
_entity_poly.pdbx_strand_id
1 'polypeptide(L)' 'MKKKKNLISIIPAFLLMGAAVGIQTKNLTKHAVIGLIVGIIVYFFLKFRNKNSSKTKS' A
#
# COMPACT_ATOMS: atom_id res chain seq x y z
N MET A 1 -11.33 -24.86 6.31
CA MET A 1 -11.46 -23.38 6.26
C MET A 1 -10.15 -22.76 5.76
N LYS A 2 -10.03 -22.47 4.45
CA LYS A 2 -8.78 -21.96 3.83
C LYS A 2 -8.55 -20.47 4.20
N LYS A 3 -7.70 -20.20 5.19
CA LYS A 3 -7.18 -18.86 5.51
C LYS A 3 -6.19 -18.39 4.42
N LYS A 4 -6.68 -17.74 3.36
CA LYS A 4 -5.83 -17.04 2.38
C LYS A 4 -6.42 -15.69 1.96
N LYS A 5 -6.55 -14.71 2.87
CA LYS A 5 -7.02 -13.35 2.49
C LYS A 5 -6.40 -12.16 3.25
N ASN A 6 -5.37 -12.33 4.09
CA ASN A 6 -4.88 -11.21 4.92
C ASN A 6 -4.07 -10.14 4.16
N LEU A 7 -3.56 -10.46 2.97
CA LEU A 7 -2.72 -9.52 2.20
C LEU A 7 -3.51 -8.55 1.35
N ILE A 8 -4.70 -8.94 0.90
CA ILE A 8 -5.57 -8.04 0.12
C ILE A 8 -6.17 -6.98 1.04
N SER A 9 -6.36 -7.28 2.34
CA SER A 9 -6.92 -6.33 3.30
C SER A 9 -5.93 -5.27 3.79
N ILE A 10 -4.63 -5.48 3.60
CA ILE A 10 -3.60 -4.53 4.05
C ILE A 10 -3.54 -3.29 3.14
N ILE A 11 -3.82 -3.47 1.84
CA ILE A 11 -3.72 -2.41 0.83
C ILE A 11 -4.81 -1.33 1.05
N PRO A 12 -6.09 -1.69 1.24
CA PRO A 12 -7.14 -0.71 1.58
C PRO A 12 -6.86 0.00 2.91
N ALA A 13 -6.34 -0.72 3.91
CA ALA A 13 -6.05 -0.14 5.21
C ALA A 13 -4.97 0.95 5.14
N PHE A 14 -3.85 0.69 4.46
CA PHE A 14 -2.79 1.68 4.28
C PHE A 14 -3.23 2.87 3.41
N LEU A 15 -4.09 2.64 2.42
CA LEU A 15 -4.66 3.71 1.58
C LEU A 15 -5.54 4.67 2.40
N LEU A 16 -6.44 4.11 3.22
CA LEU A 16 -7.35 4.88 4.06
C LEU A 16 -6.60 5.66 5.16
N MET A 17 -5.59 5.03 5.77
CA MET A 17 -4.74 5.68 6.77
C MET A 17 -3.97 6.87 6.19
N GLY A 18 -3.39 6.71 4.99
CA GLY A 18 -2.68 7.80 4.30
C GLY A 18 -3.59 8.96 3.90
N ALA A 19 -4.80 8.66 3.45
CA ALA A 19 -5.79 9.69 3.11
C ALA A 19 -6.26 10.49 4.34
N ALA A 20 -6.53 9.81 5.47
CA ALA A 20 -6.95 10.47 6.71
C ALA A 20 -5.86 11.41 7.25
N VAL A 21 -4.60 10.97 7.25
CA VAL A 21 -3.45 11.80 7.67
C VAL A 21 -3.25 12.98 6.70
N GLY A 22 -3.45 12.77 5.40
CA GLY A 22 -3.37 13.84 4.39
C GLY A 22 -4.44 14.92 4.56
N ILE A 23 -5.67 14.54 4.94
CA ILE A 23 -6.79 15.48 5.16
C ILE A 23 -6.61 16.26 6.47
N GLN A 24 -6.11 15.62 7.52
CA GLN A 24 -5.99 16.25 8.85
C GLN A 24 -4.90 17.32 8.90
N THR A 25 -3.84 17.17 8.10
CA THR A 25 -2.67 18.03 8.21
C THR A 25 -2.75 19.16 7.19
N LYS A 26 -3.20 20.34 7.63
CA LYS A 26 -3.41 21.58 6.86
C LYS A 26 -2.21 22.04 5.99
N ASN A 27 -1.05 21.40 6.11
CA ASN A 27 0.14 21.56 5.27
C ASN A 27 0.21 20.49 4.17
N LEU A 28 -0.71 20.61 3.20
CA LEU A 28 -0.97 19.63 2.14
C LEU A 28 0.29 19.31 1.31
N THR A 29 1.15 20.29 1.04
CA THR A 29 2.29 20.14 0.12
C THR A 29 3.38 19.23 0.67
N LYS A 30 3.75 19.38 1.95
CA LYS A 30 4.79 18.53 2.58
C LYS A 30 4.29 17.09 2.73
N HIS A 31 3.01 16.94 3.06
CA HIS A 31 2.37 15.64 3.23
C HIS A 31 2.07 14.93 1.91
N ALA A 32 1.80 15.68 0.84
CA ALA A 32 1.71 15.14 -0.51
C ALA A 32 3.04 14.53 -0.97
N VAL A 33 4.17 15.19 -0.70
CA VAL A 33 5.51 14.64 -1.01
C VAL A 33 5.79 13.37 -0.21
N ILE A 34 5.47 13.35 1.08
CA ILE A 34 5.62 12.16 1.93
C ILE A 34 4.69 11.03 1.48
N GLY A 35 3.43 11.34 1.15
CA GLY A 35 2.46 10.38 0.62
C GLY A 35 2.86 9.82 -0.74
N LEU A 36 3.49 10.61 -1.60
CA LEU A 36 4.05 10.18 -2.87
C LEU A 36 5.21 9.19 -2.66
N ILE A 37 6.13 9.50 -1.74
CA ILE A 37 7.26 8.63 -1.41
C ILE A 37 6.77 7.30 -0.83
N VAL A 38 5.86 7.34 0.15
CA VAL A 38 5.27 6.13 0.75
C VAL A 38 4.48 5.32 -0.28
N GLY A 39 3.71 5.99 -1.14
CA GLY A 39 2.97 5.35 -2.24
C GLY A 39 3.88 4.62 -3.23
N ILE A 40 5.01 5.22 -3.59
CA ILE A 40 6.04 4.59 -4.44
C ILE A 40 6.63 3.36 -3.76
N ILE A 41 6.98 3.45 -2.46
CA ILE A 41 7.55 2.33 -1.68
C ILE A 41 6.55 1.17 -1.61
N VAL A 42 5.28 1.46 -1.29
CA VAL A 42 4.21 0.44 -1.19
C VAL A 42 3.92 -0.19 -2.56
N TYR A 43 3.84 0.61 -3.63
CA TYR A 43 3.66 0.10 -5.00
C TYR A 43 4.81 -0.84 -5.39
N PHE A 44 6.05 -0.47 -5.09
CA PHE A 44 7.22 -1.29 -5.38
C PHE A 44 7.18 -2.60 -4.59
N PHE A 45 6.81 -2.54 -3.30
CA PHE A 45 6.68 -3.71 -2.44
C PHE A 45 5.58 -4.67 -2.91
N LEU A 46 4.42 -4.14 -3.32
CA LEU A 46 3.34 -4.92 -3.92
C LEU A 46 3.78 -5.56 -5.23
N LYS A 47 4.40 -4.79 -6.12
CA LYS A 47 4.87 -5.28 -7.43
C LYS A 47 5.91 -6.38 -7.27
N PHE A 48 6.83 -6.22 -6.31
CA PHE A 48 7.81 -7.24 -5.96
C PHE A 48 7.14 -8.52 -5.43
N ARG A 49 6.17 -8.38 -4.54
CA ARG A 49 5.44 -9.54 -3.98
C ARG A 49 4.56 -10.24 -5.02
N ASN A 50 3.93 -9.48 -5.93
CA ASN A 50 3.07 -10.01 -6.97
C ASN A 50 3.87 -10.85 -8.00
N LYS A 51 5.12 -10.48 -8.27
CA LYS A 51 6.02 -11.24 -9.16
C LYS A 51 6.41 -12.61 -8.60
N ASN A 52 6.32 -12.81 -7.27
CA ASN A 52 6.56 -14.10 -6.62
C ASN A 52 5.31 -14.99 -6.56
N SER A 53 4.14 -14.52 -7.01
CA SER A 53 2.91 -15.32 -7.10
C SER A 53 2.79 -16.13 -8.40
N SER A 54 3.61 -15.83 -9.42
CA SER A 54 3.57 -16.52 -10.72
C SER A 54 4.64 -17.60 -10.90
N LYS A 55 5.44 -17.91 -9.86
CA LYS A 55 6.48 -18.96 -9.88
C LYS A 55 6.16 -20.17 -8.98
N THR A 56 4.89 -20.38 -8.62
CA THR A 56 4.44 -21.64 -7.99
C THR A 56 3.24 -22.19 -8.75
N LYS A 57 3.48 -22.45 -10.03
CA LYS A 57 2.81 -23.45 -10.85
C LYS A 57 3.80 -23.85 -11.95
N SER A 58 4.75 -24.71 -11.60
CA SER A 58 5.30 -25.72 -12.49
C SER A 58 5.85 -26.86 -11.65
#